data_AF-A0AAW5Y689-F1
#
_entry.id   AF-A0AAW5Y689-F1
#
_cell.length_a   1.000
_cell.length_b   1.000
_cell.length_c   1.000
_cell.angle_alpha   90.00
_cell.angle_beta   90.00
_cell.angle_gamma   90.00
#
_symmetry.space_group_name_H-M   'P 1'
#
loop_
_entity.id
_entity.type
_entity.pdbx_description
1 polymer ?
#
loop_
_entity_poly.entity_id
_entity_poly.type
_entity_poly.pdbx_seq_one_letter_code
_entity_poly.pdbx_strand_id
1 'polypeptide(L)' 'MKEGKAPFAPLSEKYGQHNQYILHHKQPIHQGGDVYNLDNLIIVSPKMHQNVLDRSYHFGKKG' A
#
# COMPACT_ATOMS: atom_id res chain seq x y z
N MET A 1 14.01 -1.82 12.26
CA MET A 1 14.30 -1.07 11.01
C MET A 1 15.80 -0.73 10.83
N LYS A 2 16.67 -0.86 11.84
CA LYS A 2 18.12 -0.56 11.70
C LYS A 2 18.83 -1.33 10.58
N GLU A 3 18.32 -2.51 10.22
CA GLU A 3 18.83 -3.35 9.12
C GLU A 3 18.10 -3.12 7.77
N GLY A 4 17.28 -2.08 7.63
CA GLY A 4 16.51 -1.83 6.41
C GLY A 4 15.30 -2.75 6.19
N LYS A 5 15.03 -3.69 7.09
CA LYS A 5 13.84 -4.57 7.06
C LYS A 5 12.57 -3.80 7.43
N ALA A 6 11.48 -4.05 6.70
CA ALA A 6 10.16 -3.54 7.03
C ALA A 6 9.68 -4.09 8.38
N PRO A 7 9.07 -3.25 9.25
CA PRO A 7 8.52 -3.72 10.51
C PRO A 7 7.30 -4.61 10.30
N PHE A 8 7.05 -5.53 11.24
CA PHE A 8 5.84 -6.35 11.25
C PHE A 8 4.62 -5.51 11.61
N ALA A 9 3.51 -5.77 10.92
CA ALA A 9 2.21 -5.20 11.27
C ALA A 9 1.56 -5.95 12.46
N PRO A 10 0.65 -5.31 13.22
CA PRO A 10 -0.19 -5.97 14.20
C PRO A 10 -0.96 -7.15 13.60
N LEU A 11 -1.28 -8.17 14.40
CA LEU A 11 -1.93 -9.40 13.91
C LEU A 11 -3.24 -9.12 13.15
N SER A 12 -4.05 -8.17 13.64
CA SER A 12 -5.32 -7.74 13.03
C SER A 12 -5.18 -7.10 11.65
N GLU A 13 -3.96 -6.68 11.30
CA GLU A 13 -3.62 -5.92 10.10
C GLU A 13 -2.78 -6.75 9.09
N LYS A 14 -2.49 -8.02 9.41
CA LYS A 14 -1.87 -8.97 8.48
C LYS A 14 -2.89 -9.49 7.46
N TYR A 15 -2.40 -9.99 6.32
CA TYR A 15 -3.24 -10.60 5.29
C TYR A 15 -2.53 -11.78 4.62
N GLY A 16 -3.00 -13.01 4.90
CA GLY A 16 -2.36 -14.23 4.42
C GLY A 16 -0.89 -14.31 4.84
N GLN A 17 0.00 -14.48 3.87
CA GLN A 17 1.46 -14.51 4.10
C GLN A 17 2.08 -13.11 4.26
N HIS A 18 1.34 -12.04 3.97
CA HIS A 18 1.83 -10.67 4.11
C HIS A 18 1.65 -10.19 5.55
N ASN A 19 2.77 -9.92 6.21
CA ASN A 19 2.81 -9.62 7.65
C ASN A 19 3.66 -8.38 8.01
N GLN A 20 4.23 -7.70 7.03
CA GLN A 20 5.04 -6.48 7.17
C GLN A 20 4.36 -5.31 6.47
N TYR A 21 4.65 -4.09 6.91
CA TYR A 21 4.16 -2.88 6.25
C TYR A 21 4.69 -2.77 4.81
N ILE A 22 3.88 -2.17 3.93
CA ILE A 22 4.12 -2.11 2.49
C ILE A 22 4.15 -0.64 2.05
N LEU A 23 5.06 -0.28 1.14
CA LEU A 23 5.01 0.98 0.40
C LEU A 23 4.04 0.83 -0.78
N HIS A 24 3.10 1.75 -0.90
CA HIS A 24 2.10 1.77 -1.95
C HIS A 24 2.10 3.12 -2.67
N HIS A 25 1.95 3.11 -4.00
CA HIS A 25 1.84 4.32 -4.81
C HIS A 25 0.40 4.84 -4.82
N LYS A 26 0.16 6.08 -4.36
CA LYS A 26 -1.17 6.72 -4.37
C LYS A 26 -1.74 6.81 -5.78
N GLN A 27 -0.94 7.36 -6.70
CA GLN A 27 -1.17 7.36 -8.13
C GLN A 27 -0.43 6.16 -8.75
N PRO A 28 -1.13 5.23 -9.41
CA PRO A 28 -0.49 4.09 -10.05
C PRO A 28 0.53 4.50 -11.12
N ILE A 29 1.65 3.79 -11.19
CA ILE A 29 2.75 4.09 -12.14
C ILE A 29 2.26 4.07 -13.59
N HIS A 30 1.42 3.10 -13.97
CA HIS A 30 0.85 2.99 -15.31
C HIS A 30 -0.10 4.16 -15.70
N GLN A 31 -0.44 5.03 -14.75
CA GLN A 31 -1.24 6.24 -14.94
C GLN A 31 -0.44 7.51 -14.68
N GLY A 32 0.89 7.45 -14.85
CA GLY A 32 1.78 8.60 -14.68
C GLY A 32 2.17 8.90 -13.24
N GLY A 33 1.97 7.97 -12.31
CA GLY A 33 2.48 8.10 -10.95
C GLY A 33 4.00 8.00 -10.90
N ASP A 34 4.65 8.96 -10.26
CA ASP A 34 6.09 8.96 -10.05
C ASP A 34 6.53 7.79 -9.17
N VAL A 35 7.62 7.11 -9.56
CA VAL A 35 8.12 5.92 -8.85
C VAL A 35 8.74 6.27 -7.49
N TYR A 36 9.49 7.37 -7.42
CA TYR A 36 10.31 7.77 -6.27
C TYR A 36 9.86 9.07 -5.59
N ASN A 37 8.75 9.65 -6.02
CA ASN A 37 8.19 10.82 -5.37
C ASN A 37 7.59 10.39 -4.02
N LEU A 38 8.14 10.90 -2.91
CA LEU A 38 7.67 10.57 -1.57
C LEU A 38 6.22 11.01 -1.34
N ASP A 39 5.75 12.05 -2.02
CA ASP A 39 4.34 12.46 -1.96
C ASP A 39 3.41 11.45 -2.64
N ASN A 40 3.94 10.64 -3.56
CA ASN A 40 3.21 9.55 -4.20
C ASN A 40 3.31 8.23 -3.42
N LEU A 41 4.07 8.15 -2.33
CA LEU A 41 4.21 6.94 -1.52
C LEU A 41 3.43 7.03 -0.21
N ILE A 42 2.80 5.93 0.19
CA ILE A 42 2.22 5.75 1.53
C ILE A 42 2.66 4.42 2.11
N ILE A 43 2.71 4.36 3.44
CA ILE A 43 2.92 3.11 4.17
C ILE A 43 1.54 2.57 4.57
N VAL A 44 1.25 1.33 4.18
CA VAL A 44 -0.01 0.64 4.51
C VAL A 44 0.25 -0.71 5.16
N SER A 45 -0.70 -1.16 5.97
CA SER A 45 -0.70 -2.55 6.45
C SER A 45 -1.03 -3.51 5.29
N PRO A 46 -0.66 -4.81 5.40
CA PRO A 46 -1.09 -5.84 4.45
C PRO A 46 -2.59 -5.88 4.19
N LYS A 47 -3.40 -5.78 5.25
CA LYS A 47 -4.85 -5.77 5.14
C LYS A 47 -5.36 -4.53 4.43
N MET A 48 -4.85 -3.35 4.79
CA MET A 48 -5.20 -2.10 4.11
C MET A 48 -4.74 -2.10 2.65
N HIS A 49 -3.62 -2.77 2.33
CA HIS A 49 -3.14 -2.89 0.96
C HIS A 49 -4.17 -3.56 0.05
N GLN A 50 -4.95 -4.54 0.55
CA GLN A 50 -6.04 -5.13 -0.23
C GLN A 50 -7.17 -4.13 -0.50
N ASN A 51 -7.49 -3.28 0.47
CA ASN A 51 -8.53 -2.27 0.32
C ASN A 51 -8.12 -1.17 -0.66
N VAL A 52 -6.87 -0.69 -0.61
CA VAL A 52 -6.42 0.37 -1.52
C VAL A 52 -6.24 -0.13 -2.94
N LEU A 53 -5.89 -1.41 -3.14
CA LEU A 53 -5.85 -2.03 -4.46
C LEU A 53 -7.23 -2.18 -5.11
N ASP A 54 -8.31 -2.05 -4.33
CA ASP A 54 -9.65 -2.03 -4.88
C ASP A 54 -9.78 -0.85 -5.85
N ARG A 55 -10.21 -1.14 -7.08
CA ARG A 55 -10.37 -0.11 -8.12
C ARG A 55 -11.31 1.01 -7.67
N SER A 56 -12.30 0.72 -6.82
CA SER A 56 -13.21 1.73 -6.28
C SER A 56 -12.53 2.69 -5.31
N TYR A 57 -11.44 2.29 -4.68
CA TYR A 57 -10.64 3.18 -3.83
C TYR A 57 -9.89 4.22 -4.68
N HIS A 58 -9.26 3.79 -5.78
CA HIS A 58 -8.53 4.69 -6.67
C HIS A 58 -9.43 5.54 -7.58
N PHE A 59 -10.57 5.00 -8.03
CA PHE A 59 -11.37 5.59 -9.11
C PHE A 59 -12.81 5.94 -8.71
N GLY A 60 -13.20 5.67 -7.46
CA GLY A 60 -14.61 5.73 -7.03
C GLY A 60 -15.44 4.54 -7.52
N LYS A 61 -16.63 4.35 -6.95
CA LYS A 61 -17.60 3.39 -7.49
C LYS A 61 -18.12 3.91 -8.82
N LYS A 62 -18.05 3.09 -9.88
CA LYS A 62 -18.86 3.35 -11.08
C LYS A 62 -20.33 3.22 -10.67
N GLY A 63 -21.11 4.27 -10.92
CA GLY A 63 -22.56 4.24 -10.78
C GLY A 63 -23.21 3.29 -11.77
#